data_AF-A0A4Y6KM31-F1
#
_entry.id   AF-A0A4Y6KM31-F1
#
_cell.length_a   1.000
_cell.length_b   1.000
_cell.length_c   1.000
_cell.angle_alpha   90.00
_cell.angle_beta   90.00
_cell.angle_gamma   90.00
#
_symmetry.space_group_name_H-M   'P 1'
#
loop_
_entity.id
_entity.type
_entity.pdbx_description
1 polymer ?
#
loop_
_entity_poly.entity_id
_entity_poly.type
_entity_poly.pdbx_seq_one_letter_code
_entity_poly.pdbx_strand_id
1 'polypeptide(L)'
;MASVPPGFKPGIANLERAWGCSPDLIADAQWSGMDAIDLETLQDFCRTERKLLIFRAPGGNGRDVRGLGLEIRPKPAWMKQKTHGSWIVDGGRFYTSDWDLLSAWQRSGAGYSRYELAADTRQTTEFLKRINRQLLFPLQHGANDDYLDEQGRPKNTAIGSKFIAIDETGRIDRCETQAVMKAYYATRGLVPWLYG
;
A
#
# COMPACT_ATOMS: atom_id res chain seq x y z
N MET A 1 5.32 -7.20 -22.78
CA MET A 1 4.58 -7.63 -21.56
C MET A 1 4.07 -9.03 -21.81
N ALA A 2 4.50 -10.01 -21.01
CA ALA A 2 3.97 -11.36 -21.09
C ALA A 2 2.56 -11.39 -20.46
N SER A 3 1.58 -11.96 -21.18
CA SER A 3 0.24 -12.16 -20.65
C SER A 3 0.16 -13.47 -19.85
N VAL A 4 -0.59 -13.45 -18.75
CA VAL A 4 -0.85 -14.66 -17.96
C VAL A 4 -1.74 -15.62 -18.77
N PRO A 5 -1.37 -16.91 -18.92
CA PRO A 5 -2.18 -17.87 -19.66
C PRO A 5 -3.58 -18.07 -19.03
N PRO A 6 -4.64 -18.23 -19.83
CA PRO A 6 -5.97 -18.54 -19.31
C PRO A 6 -5.95 -19.84 -18.49
N GLY A 7 -6.44 -19.80 -17.25
CA GLY A 7 -6.53 -20.97 -16.37
C GLY A 7 -5.30 -21.25 -15.50
N PHE A 8 -4.27 -20.41 -15.55
CA PHE A 8 -3.13 -20.50 -14.63
C PHE A 8 -3.56 -19.99 -13.23
N LYS A 9 -3.56 -20.86 -12.21
CA LYS A 9 -3.73 -20.49 -10.78
C LYS A 9 -2.45 -20.76 -9.96
N PRO A 10 -1.34 -20.09 -10.27
CA PRO A 10 -0.14 -20.19 -9.46
C PRO A 10 -0.31 -19.42 -8.15
N GLY A 11 0.36 -19.88 -7.11
CA GLY A 11 0.66 -19.05 -5.96
C GLY A 11 1.44 -17.79 -6.33
N ILE A 12 1.23 -16.69 -5.59
CA ILE A 12 1.97 -15.43 -5.79
C ILE A 12 3.50 -15.62 -5.87
N ALA A 13 4.11 -16.50 -5.08
CA ALA A 13 5.56 -16.77 -5.19
C ALA A 13 5.99 -17.33 -6.57
N ASN A 14 5.10 -18.05 -7.26
CA ASN A 14 5.31 -18.51 -8.63
C ASN A 14 4.94 -17.44 -9.67
N LEU A 15 4.02 -16.51 -9.35
CA LEU A 15 3.72 -15.35 -10.18
C LEU A 15 4.89 -14.38 -10.23
N GLU A 16 5.48 -13.99 -9.10
CA GLU A 16 6.55 -13.00 -9.07
C GLU A 16 7.81 -13.48 -9.81
N ARG A 17 8.11 -14.79 -9.69
CA ARG A 17 9.20 -15.43 -10.43
C ARG A 17 8.89 -15.55 -11.93
N ALA A 18 7.64 -15.85 -12.30
CA ALA A 18 7.19 -15.89 -13.69
C ALA A 18 7.07 -14.48 -14.32
N TRP A 19 6.80 -13.47 -13.50
CA TRP A 19 6.71 -12.06 -13.86
C TRP A 19 8.10 -11.44 -14.03
N GLY A 20 9.13 -12.06 -13.44
CA GLY A 20 10.51 -11.61 -13.53
C GLY A 20 10.85 -10.50 -12.55
N CYS A 21 10.14 -10.39 -11.42
CA CYS A 21 10.45 -9.40 -10.38
C CYS A 21 11.89 -9.59 -9.88
N SER A 22 12.59 -8.48 -9.61
CA SER A 22 13.97 -8.54 -9.13
C SER A 22 14.06 -9.16 -7.73
N PRO A 23 15.21 -9.77 -7.35
CA PRO A 23 15.41 -10.30 -6.01
C PRO A 23 15.19 -9.26 -4.90
N ASP A 24 15.62 -8.02 -5.12
CA ASP A 24 15.45 -6.92 -4.15
C ASP A 24 13.97 -6.59 -3.92
N LEU A 25 13.18 -6.53 -4.99
CA LEU A 25 11.75 -6.26 -4.92
C LEU A 25 11.00 -7.41 -4.22
N ILE A 26 11.41 -8.66 -4.47
CA ILE A 26 10.88 -9.82 -3.75
C ILE A 26 11.18 -9.71 -2.25
N ALA A 27 12.39 -9.25 -1.88
CA ALA A 27 12.76 -9.04 -0.48
C ALA A 27 11.95 -7.89 0.16
N ASP A 28 11.71 -6.78 -0.55
CA ASP A 28 10.85 -5.68 -0.09
C ASP A 28 9.42 -6.16 0.15
N ALA A 29 8.89 -6.95 -0.78
CA ALA A 29 7.59 -7.57 -0.69
C ALA A 29 7.52 -8.52 0.51
N GLN A 30 8.55 -9.32 0.76
CA GLN A 30 8.57 -10.28 1.88
C GLN A 30 8.61 -9.55 3.22
N TRP A 31 9.42 -8.50 3.30
CA TRP A 31 9.55 -7.68 4.50
C TRP A 31 8.25 -6.92 4.82
N SER A 32 7.59 -6.38 3.79
CA SER A 32 6.38 -5.57 3.97
C SER A 32 5.11 -6.40 4.14
N GLY A 33 5.04 -7.58 3.52
CA GLY A 33 3.82 -8.37 3.37
C GLY A 33 2.95 -7.95 2.17
N MET A 34 3.42 -7.00 1.36
CA MET A 34 2.82 -6.65 0.05
C MET A 34 3.29 -7.65 -1.02
N ASP A 35 2.58 -7.67 -2.15
CA ASP A 35 2.95 -8.51 -3.29
C ASP A 35 3.96 -7.76 -4.18
N ALA A 36 4.99 -8.45 -4.70
CA ALA A 36 6.05 -7.77 -5.46
C ALA A 36 5.53 -7.12 -6.75
N ILE A 37 4.50 -7.69 -7.37
CA ILE A 37 3.83 -7.13 -8.55
C ILE A 37 3.15 -5.79 -8.21
N ASP A 38 2.50 -5.70 -7.04
CA ASP A 38 1.91 -4.44 -6.57
C ASP A 38 2.99 -3.43 -6.24
N LEU A 39 4.11 -3.84 -5.61
CA LEU A 39 5.24 -2.94 -5.38
C LEU A 39 5.82 -2.41 -6.70
N GLU A 40 6.04 -3.27 -7.70
CA GLU A 40 6.49 -2.85 -9.04
C GLU A 40 5.55 -1.81 -9.66
N THR A 41 4.25 -2.11 -9.60
CA THR A 41 3.18 -1.23 -10.10
C THR A 41 3.20 0.12 -9.38
N LEU A 42 3.38 0.12 -8.06
CA LEU A 42 3.48 1.34 -7.26
C LEU A 42 4.75 2.12 -7.58
N GLN A 43 5.89 1.46 -7.82
CA GLN A 43 7.12 2.13 -8.27
C GLN A 43 6.90 2.83 -9.61
N ASP A 44 6.28 2.18 -10.58
CA ASP A 44 5.93 2.76 -11.89
C ASP A 44 4.94 3.92 -11.77
N PHE A 45 3.92 3.76 -10.93
CA PHE A 45 2.96 4.81 -10.66
C PHE A 45 3.64 6.04 -10.02
N CYS A 46 4.51 5.84 -9.03
CA CYS A 46 5.24 6.91 -8.38
C CYS A 46 6.18 7.65 -9.35
N ARG A 47 6.87 6.91 -10.23
CA ARG A 47 7.67 7.49 -11.32
C ARG A 47 6.85 8.36 -12.27
N THR A 48 5.74 7.80 -12.76
CA THR A 48 4.92 8.43 -13.80
C THR A 48 4.19 9.66 -13.29
N GLU A 49 3.57 9.55 -12.11
CA GLU A 49 2.78 10.64 -11.50
C GLU A 49 3.65 11.59 -10.64
N ARG A 50 4.96 11.32 -10.56
CA ARG A 50 5.94 12.02 -9.73
C ARG A 50 5.49 12.13 -8.26
N LYS A 51 5.03 11.01 -7.71
CA LYS A 51 4.48 10.91 -6.35
C LYS A 51 5.46 10.27 -5.40
N LEU A 52 5.35 10.64 -4.13
CA LEU A 52 5.82 9.84 -3.01
C LEU A 52 4.60 9.26 -2.31
N LEU A 53 4.53 7.93 -2.19
CA LEU A 53 3.46 7.22 -1.49
C LEU A 53 4.03 6.54 -0.25
N ILE A 54 3.29 6.58 0.85
CA ILE A 54 3.70 5.98 2.12
C ILE A 54 2.59 5.04 2.56
N PHE A 55 2.93 3.79 2.82
CA PHE A 55 2.00 2.74 3.23
C PHE A 55 2.41 2.17 4.58
N ARG A 56 1.41 1.77 5.38
CA ARG A 56 1.65 0.84 6.49
C ARG A 56 2.02 -0.52 5.91
N ALA A 57 3.10 -1.11 6.40
CA ALA A 57 3.48 -2.47 6.03
C ALA A 57 2.56 -3.48 6.75
N PRO A 58 1.76 -4.29 6.04
CA PRO A 58 0.76 -5.18 6.64
C PRO A 58 1.36 -6.36 7.44
N GLY A 59 2.63 -6.73 7.22
CA GLY A 59 3.26 -7.87 7.89
C GLY A 59 2.97 -9.23 7.24
N GLY A 60 3.73 -10.25 7.65
CA GLY A 60 4.19 -11.36 6.80
C GLY A 60 3.27 -12.56 6.53
N ASN A 61 1.99 -12.59 6.90
CA ASN A 61 1.15 -13.80 6.66
C ASN A 61 0.11 -13.63 5.54
N GLY A 62 -0.29 -12.40 5.19
CA GLY A 62 -1.34 -12.16 4.19
C GLY A 62 -0.94 -12.65 2.80
N ARG A 63 0.37 -12.62 2.51
CA ARG A 63 0.95 -13.08 1.24
C ARG A 63 0.92 -14.61 1.09
N ASP A 64 1.06 -15.35 2.18
CA ASP A 64 1.22 -16.81 2.15
C ASP A 64 0.01 -17.54 1.54
N VAL A 65 -1.21 -17.08 1.83
CA VAL A 65 -2.43 -17.69 1.27
C VAL A 65 -2.66 -17.33 -0.19
N ARG A 66 -2.19 -16.17 -0.62
CA ARG A 66 -2.19 -15.83 -2.06
C ARG A 66 -1.17 -16.69 -2.83
N GLY A 67 -0.12 -17.13 -2.15
CA GLY A 67 0.77 -18.22 -2.53
C GLY A 67 0.09 -19.57 -2.82
N LEU A 68 -1.19 -19.74 -2.50
CA LEU A 68 -1.93 -20.99 -2.70
C LEU A 68 -2.88 -20.96 -3.91
N GLY A 69 -2.87 -19.88 -4.71
CA GLY A 69 -3.77 -19.73 -5.86
C GLY A 69 -5.24 -19.54 -5.47
N LEU A 70 -5.50 -19.18 -4.21
CA LEU A 70 -6.82 -18.89 -3.68
C LEU A 70 -7.17 -17.43 -3.97
N GLU A 71 -8.40 -17.20 -4.44
CA GLU A 71 -8.93 -15.86 -4.65
C GLU A 71 -9.14 -15.20 -3.27
N ILE A 72 -8.37 -14.15 -2.99
CA ILE A 72 -8.58 -13.30 -1.81
C ILE A 72 -9.25 -12.01 -2.25
N ARG A 73 -10.37 -11.68 -1.61
CA ARG A 73 -11.16 -10.49 -1.93
C ARG A 73 -10.86 -9.34 -0.97
N PRO A 74 -10.98 -8.10 -1.45
CA PRO A 74 -11.00 -6.95 -0.56
C PRO A 74 -12.17 -7.07 0.41
N LYS A 75 -11.90 -6.78 1.67
CA LYS A 75 -12.86 -6.88 2.75
C LYS A 75 -14.04 -5.92 2.52
N PRO A 76 -15.30 -6.38 2.50
CA PRO A 76 -16.44 -5.50 2.28
C PRO A 76 -16.70 -4.60 3.50
N ALA A 77 -17.29 -3.42 3.28
CA ALA A 77 -17.48 -2.40 4.32
C ALA A 77 -18.31 -2.86 5.54
N TRP A 78 -19.20 -3.84 5.36
CA TRP A 78 -20.00 -4.43 6.43
C TRP A 78 -19.21 -5.39 7.32
N MET A 79 -18.11 -5.97 6.81
CA MET A 79 -17.24 -6.83 7.60
C MET A 79 -16.41 -5.93 8.52
N LYS A 80 -16.51 -6.07 9.85
CA LYS A 80 -15.75 -5.22 10.80
C LYS A 80 -14.54 -5.91 11.42
N GLN A 81 -14.47 -7.24 11.36
CA GLN A 81 -13.37 -8.04 11.87
C GLN A 81 -12.01 -7.59 11.31
N LYS A 82 -11.02 -7.40 12.18
CA LYS A 82 -9.66 -7.02 11.79
C LYS A 82 -8.91 -8.26 11.28
N THR A 83 -8.11 -8.11 10.23
CA THR A 83 -7.37 -9.21 9.63
C THR A 83 -5.98 -9.39 10.24
N HIS A 84 -5.42 -8.36 10.89
CA HIS A 84 -4.09 -8.38 11.55
C HIS A 84 -2.99 -9.03 10.70
N GLY A 85 -2.96 -8.75 9.39
CA GLY A 85 -1.98 -9.34 8.48
C GLY A 85 -2.26 -10.79 8.08
N SER A 86 -3.48 -11.28 8.31
CA SER A 86 -4.00 -12.61 7.90
C SER A 86 -5.24 -12.44 7.01
N TRP A 87 -6.08 -13.47 6.92
CA TRP A 87 -7.34 -13.46 6.17
C TRP A 87 -8.53 -13.85 7.05
N ILE A 88 -9.72 -13.48 6.61
CA ILE A 88 -11.00 -13.93 7.16
C ILE A 88 -11.61 -14.93 6.18
N VAL A 89 -12.10 -16.06 6.68
CA VAL A 89 -12.89 -17.00 5.88
C VAL A 89 -14.37 -16.79 6.21
N ASP A 90 -15.16 -16.41 5.23
CA ASP A 90 -16.60 -16.24 5.36
C ASP A 90 -17.32 -16.71 4.10
N GLY A 91 -18.33 -17.58 4.26
CA GLY A 91 -19.07 -18.17 3.14
C GLY A 91 -18.19 -18.90 2.11
N GLY A 92 -17.08 -19.52 2.55
CA GLY A 92 -16.12 -20.20 1.67
C GLY A 92 -15.21 -19.27 0.87
N ARG A 93 -15.20 -17.97 1.17
CA ARG A 93 -14.35 -16.96 0.51
C ARG A 93 -13.34 -16.39 1.49
N PHE A 94 -12.18 -16.01 0.96
CA PHE A 94 -11.11 -15.39 1.72
C PHE A 94 -11.17 -13.88 1.56
N TYR A 95 -11.04 -13.15 2.66
CA TYR A 95 -11.05 -11.69 2.67
C TYR A 95 -9.82 -11.14 3.39
N THR A 96 -9.24 -10.06 2.87
CA THR A 96 -8.20 -9.29 3.55
C THR A 96 -8.46 -7.80 3.41
N SER A 97 -7.93 -7.02 4.35
CA SER A 97 -7.77 -5.58 4.19
C SER A 97 -6.73 -5.28 3.11
N ASP A 98 -6.88 -4.12 2.48
CA ASP A 98 -5.94 -3.53 1.53
C ASP A 98 -4.67 -3.02 2.17
N TRP A 99 -3.80 -2.48 1.31
CA TRP A 99 -2.61 -1.77 1.71
C TRP A 99 -3.02 -0.41 2.27
N ASP A 100 -2.94 -0.23 3.58
CA ASP A 100 -3.29 1.05 4.20
C ASP A 100 -2.34 2.15 3.72
N LEU A 101 -2.82 2.98 2.80
CA LEU A 101 -2.15 4.21 2.41
C LEU A 101 -2.16 5.18 3.60
N LEU A 102 -0.98 5.61 4.02
CA LEU A 102 -0.77 6.57 5.09
C LEU A 102 -0.81 7.99 4.52
N SER A 103 0.00 8.28 3.50
CA SER A 103 0.02 9.60 2.86
C SER A 103 0.49 9.53 1.41
N ALA A 104 0.09 10.55 0.65
CA ALA A 104 0.56 10.79 -0.70
C ALA A 104 1.08 12.22 -0.83
N TRP A 105 2.18 12.37 -1.56
CA TRP A 105 2.86 13.63 -1.76
C TRP A 105 3.20 13.82 -3.23
N GLN A 106 3.11 15.04 -3.71
CA GLN A 106 3.50 15.43 -5.06
C GLN A 106 4.90 16.02 -5.02
N ARG A 107 5.80 15.55 -5.89
CA ARG A 107 7.09 16.22 -6.09
C ARG A 107 6.86 17.64 -6.63
N SER A 108 7.35 18.65 -5.92
CA SER A 108 7.26 20.06 -6.30
C SER A 108 8.63 20.72 -6.16
N GLY A 109 9.27 21.01 -7.30
CA GLY A 109 10.65 21.51 -7.34
C GLY A 109 11.62 20.55 -6.64
N ALA A 110 12.35 21.08 -5.64
CA ALA A 110 13.30 20.32 -4.83
C ALA A 110 12.66 19.57 -3.64
N GLY A 111 11.38 19.80 -3.35
CA GLY A 111 10.68 19.23 -2.20
C GLY A 111 9.38 18.53 -2.59
N TYR A 112 8.49 18.38 -1.60
CA TYR A 112 7.16 17.80 -1.80
C TYR A 112 6.07 18.73 -1.30
N SER A 113 4.93 18.70 -1.97
CA SER A 113 3.67 19.26 -1.48
C SER A 113 2.70 18.12 -1.16
N ARG A 114 1.89 18.29 -0.12
CA ARG A 114 0.90 17.27 0.26
C ARG A 114 -0.11 17.09 -0.86
N TYR A 115 -0.41 15.83 -1.19
CA TYR A 115 -1.46 15.47 -2.15
C TYR A 115 -2.61 14.84 -1.37
N GLU A 116 -3.54 15.68 -0.91
CA GLU A 116 -4.59 15.28 0.03
C GLU A 116 -5.54 14.24 -0.58
N LEU A 117 -5.68 13.10 0.08
CA LEU A 117 -6.56 12.01 -0.28
C LEU A 117 -7.57 11.77 0.86
N ALA A 118 -8.34 12.81 1.21
CA ALA A 118 -9.39 12.72 2.21
C ALA A 118 -10.56 11.83 1.78
N ALA A 119 -11.38 11.40 2.74
CA ALA A 119 -12.57 10.58 2.50
C ALA A 119 -13.53 11.25 1.50
N ASP A 120 -14.09 10.45 0.58
CA ASP A 120 -15.21 10.83 -0.28
C ASP A 120 -14.98 12.07 -1.17
N THR A 121 -13.73 12.46 -1.41
CA THR A 121 -13.42 13.54 -2.36
C THR A 121 -13.34 13.03 -3.79
N ARG A 122 -13.61 13.93 -4.75
CA ARG A 122 -13.39 13.65 -6.18
C ARG A 122 -11.93 13.33 -6.47
N GLN A 123 -10.99 14.03 -5.83
CA GLN A 123 -9.55 13.80 -6.00
C GLN A 123 -9.17 12.38 -5.59
N THR A 124 -9.61 11.94 -4.40
CA THR A 124 -9.38 10.58 -3.89
C THR A 124 -9.99 9.55 -4.83
N THR A 125 -11.22 9.77 -5.28
CA THR A 125 -11.91 8.86 -6.20
C THR A 125 -11.13 8.68 -7.51
N GLU A 126 -10.66 9.77 -8.13
CA GLU A 126 -9.89 9.72 -9.38
C GLU A 126 -8.47 9.18 -9.19
N PHE A 127 -7.86 9.40 -8.02
CA PHE A 127 -6.59 8.77 -7.65
C PHE A 127 -6.75 7.25 -7.55
N LEU A 128 -7.71 6.77 -6.74
CA LEU A 128 -7.98 5.36 -6.54
C LEU A 128 -8.35 4.65 -7.85
N LYS A 129 -9.20 5.27 -8.69
CA LYS A 129 -9.52 4.72 -10.02
C LYS A 129 -8.30 4.52 -10.90
N ARG A 130 -7.31 5.42 -10.87
CA ARG A 130 -6.12 5.33 -11.72
C ARG A 130 -5.15 4.25 -11.24
N ILE A 131 -4.88 4.19 -9.95
CA ILE A 131 -3.93 3.24 -9.37
C ILE A 131 -4.52 1.82 -9.33
N ASN A 132 -5.80 1.67 -8.97
CA ASN A 132 -6.47 0.36 -8.86
C ASN A 132 -6.73 -0.33 -10.22
N ARG A 133 -6.57 0.36 -11.35
CA ARG A 133 -6.58 -0.27 -12.68
C ARG A 133 -5.35 -1.14 -12.92
N GLN A 134 -4.29 -0.92 -12.15
CA GLN A 134 -2.98 -1.55 -12.36
C GLN A 134 -2.65 -2.51 -11.21
N LEU A 135 -3.10 -2.21 -9.99
CA LEU A 135 -2.87 -3.06 -8.83
C LEU A 135 -3.62 -4.39 -8.94
N LEU A 136 -2.94 -5.46 -8.52
CA LEU A 136 -3.54 -6.75 -8.23
C LEU A 136 -4.48 -6.64 -7.02
N PHE A 137 -4.06 -5.94 -5.96
CA PHE A 137 -4.90 -5.69 -4.79
C PHE A 137 -5.31 -4.21 -4.70
N PRO A 138 -6.61 -3.89 -4.89
CA PRO A 138 -7.05 -2.51 -4.94
C PRO A 138 -7.05 -1.85 -3.57
N LEU A 139 -6.64 -0.58 -3.54
CA LEU A 139 -6.82 0.31 -2.40
C LEU A 139 -8.30 0.66 -2.23
N GLN A 140 -8.81 0.61 -1.00
CA GLN A 140 -10.22 0.80 -0.65
C GLN A 140 -10.53 2.23 -0.22
N HIS A 141 -9.56 2.96 0.30
CA HIS A 141 -9.76 4.30 0.83
C HIS A 141 -8.57 5.22 0.58
N GLY A 142 -8.78 6.51 0.90
CA GLY A 142 -7.75 7.52 0.83
C GLY A 142 -6.66 7.36 1.90
N ALA A 143 -5.81 8.38 2.03
CA ALA A 143 -4.66 8.35 2.91
C ALA A 143 -5.05 8.59 4.37
N ASN A 144 -4.67 7.71 5.29
CA ASN A 144 -5.01 7.80 6.72
C ASN A 144 -4.63 9.15 7.36
N ASP A 145 -3.52 9.76 6.95
CA ASP A 145 -3.06 11.06 7.46
C ASP A 145 -4.09 12.19 7.16
N ASP A 146 -4.98 12.01 6.18
CA ASP A 146 -5.99 13.00 5.78
C ASP A 146 -7.35 12.79 6.45
N TYR A 147 -7.49 11.75 7.29
CA TYR A 147 -8.71 11.49 8.06
C TYR A 147 -8.58 12.14 9.43
N LEU A 148 -8.83 13.45 9.50
CA LEU A 148 -8.71 14.24 10.73
C LEU A 148 -10.05 14.44 11.45
N ASP A 149 -10.01 14.56 12.78
CA ASP A 149 -11.12 15.06 13.60
C ASP A 149 -11.24 16.60 13.51
N GLU A 150 -12.25 17.18 14.17
CA GLU A 150 -12.48 18.62 14.17
C GLU A 150 -11.34 19.43 14.83
N GLN A 151 -10.49 18.77 15.61
CA GLN A 151 -9.31 19.36 16.25
C GLN A 151 -8.03 19.15 15.43
N GLY A 152 -8.13 18.60 14.21
CA GLY A 152 -6.98 18.34 13.33
C GLY A 152 -6.14 17.14 13.75
N ARG A 153 -6.64 16.25 14.61
CA ARG A 153 -5.95 15.04 15.06
C ARG A 153 -6.34 13.84 14.18
N PRO A 154 -5.44 12.87 13.95
CA PRO A 154 -5.77 11.71 13.14
C PRO A 154 -6.87 10.87 13.81
N LYS A 155 -7.94 10.56 13.06
CA LYS A 155 -9.04 9.69 13.50
C LYS A 155 -8.58 8.26 13.77
N ASN A 156 -7.58 7.79 13.01
CA ASN A 156 -6.96 6.48 13.23
C ASN A 156 -5.53 6.66 13.76
N THR A 157 -5.34 6.41 15.06
CA THR A 157 -4.02 6.44 15.70
C THR A 157 -3.30 5.08 15.64
N ALA A 158 -3.98 4.00 15.23
CA ALA A 158 -3.45 2.66 15.16
C ALA A 158 -2.77 2.38 13.81
N ILE A 159 -1.72 3.15 13.50
CA ILE A 159 -1.03 3.12 12.20
C ILE A 159 0.01 1.99 12.04
N GLY A 160 0.11 1.08 13.01
CA GLY A 160 1.11 0.01 12.99
C GLY A 160 2.52 0.49 13.30
N SER A 161 3.52 -0.37 13.08
CA SER A 161 4.91 -0.13 13.48
C SER A 161 5.90 -0.02 12.32
N LYS A 162 5.57 -0.59 11.15
CA LYS A 162 6.45 -0.65 9.97
C LYS A 162 5.78 0.01 8.77
N PHE A 163 6.58 0.61 7.91
CA PHE A 163 6.10 1.37 6.75
C PHE A 163 7.01 1.14 5.53
N ILE A 164 6.41 1.23 4.35
CA ILE A 164 7.14 1.39 3.09
C ILE A 164 6.86 2.79 2.57
N ALA A 165 7.91 3.49 2.16
CA ALA A 165 7.81 4.70 1.36
C ALA A 165 8.34 4.41 -0.05
N ILE A 166 7.61 4.83 -1.07
CA ILE A 166 7.99 4.70 -2.49
C ILE A 166 8.04 6.09 -3.06
N ASP A 167 9.24 6.58 -3.39
CA ASP A 167 9.41 7.94 -3.88
C ASP A 167 9.20 8.08 -5.39
N GLU A 168 9.31 9.30 -5.90
CA GLU A 168 9.04 9.64 -7.30
C GLU A 168 10.06 9.04 -8.29
N THR A 169 11.14 8.45 -7.80
CA THR A 169 12.08 7.67 -8.63
C THR A 169 11.70 6.19 -8.65
N GLY A 170 10.71 5.81 -7.84
CA GLY A 170 10.32 4.44 -7.56
C GLY A 170 11.28 3.75 -6.58
N ARG A 171 12.13 4.48 -5.87
CA ARG A 171 12.94 3.89 -4.80
C ARG A 171 12.04 3.51 -3.63
N ILE A 172 12.27 2.32 -3.08
CA ILE A 172 11.61 1.82 -1.88
C ILE A 172 12.51 2.08 -0.67
N ASP A 173 11.95 2.73 0.35
CA ASP A 173 12.57 2.91 1.66
C ASP A 173 11.75 2.17 2.73
N ARG A 174 12.41 1.26 3.45
CA ARG A 174 11.82 0.51 4.57
C ARG A 174 11.98 1.29 5.87
N CYS A 175 10.88 1.66 6.50
CA CYS A 175 10.89 2.32 7.81
C CYS A 175 10.45 1.33 8.87
N GLU A 176 11.40 0.78 9.63
CA GLU A 176 11.15 -0.34 10.56
C GLU A 176 10.40 0.06 11.84
N THR A 177 10.36 1.36 12.14
CA THR A 177 9.70 1.91 13.32
C THR A 177 9.00 3.23 13.01
N GLN A 178 8.03 3.61 13.84
CA GLN A 178 7.43 4.96 13.78
C GLN A 178 8.47 6.07 13.98
N ALA A 179 9.50 5.85 14.81
CA ALA A 179 10.57 6.83 15.00
C ALA A 179 11.37 7.06 13.71
N VAL A 180 11.69 5.99 12.97
CA VAL A 180 12.35 6.07 11.66
C VAL A 180 11.43 6.77 10.65
N MET A 181 10.12 6.46 10.66
CA MET A 181 9.15 7.12 9.78
C MET A 181 9.00 8.62 10.07
N LYS A 182 8.96 9.00 11.34
CA LYS A 182 8.94 10.41 11.78
C LYS A 182 10.19 11.16 11.32
N ALA A 183 11.37 10.54 11.45
CA ALA A 183 12.62 11.09 10.92
C ALA A 183 12.61 11.19 9.38
N TYR A 184 12.03 10.20 8.69
CA TYR A 184 11.83 10.22 7.24
C TYR A 184 10.96 11.40 6.80
N TYR A 185 9.85 11.66 7.50
CA TYR A 185 9.02 12.86 7.26
C TYR A 185 9.83 14.13 7.43
N ALA A 186 10.59 14.26 8.53
CA ALA A 186 11.38 15.46 8.80
C ALA A 186 12.48 15.70 7.74
N THR A 187 13.25 14.68 7.39
CA THR A 187 14.36 14.78 6.42
C THR A 187 13.89 15.10 5.01
N ARG A 188 12.67 14.70 4.62
CA ARG A 188 12.07 15.02 3.33
C ARG A 188 11.14 16.24 3.35
N GLY A 189 10.99 16.92 4.48
CA GLY A 189 10.14 18.11 4.63
C GLY A 189 8.63 17.83 4.56
N LEU A 190 8.20 16.61 4.91
CA LEU A 190 6.81 16.11 4.80
C LEU A 190 5.94 16.46 6.02
N VAL A 191 6.09 17.66 6.57
CA VAL A 191 5.42 18.01 7.84
C VAL A 191 3.91 18.30 7.66
N PRO A 192 3.07 17.98 8.66
CA PRO A 192 3.40 17.40 9.98
C PRO A 192 3.30 15.85 10.04
N TRP A 193 4.13 15.23 10.90
CA TRP A 193 3.89 13.86 11.40
C TRP A 193 2.81 13.92 12.48
N LEU A 194 1.69 13.23 12.26
CA LEU A 194 0.46 13.39 13.06
C LEU A 194 0.37 12.47 14.28
N TYR A 195 1.37 11.61 14.48
CA TYR A 195 1.35 10.55 15.49
C TYR A 195 2.35 10.85 16.61
N GLY A 196 2.09 10.32 17.82
CA GLY A 196 2.96 10.51 19.00
C GLY A 196 4.40 10.11 18.75
#